data_AF-A0A7Y9EQB7-F1
#
_entry.id   AF-A0A7Y9EQB7-F1
#
_cell.length_a   1.000
_cell.length_b   1.000
_cell.length_c   1.000
_cell.angle_alpha   90.00
_cell.angle_beta   90.00
_cell.angle_gamma   90.00
#
_symmetry.space_group_name_H-M   'P 1'
#
loop_
_entity.id
_entity.type
_entity.pdbx_description
1 polymer ?
#
loop_
_entity_poly.entity_id
_entity_poly.type
_entity_poly.pdbx_seq_one_letter_code
_entity_poly.pdbx_strand_id
1 'polypeptide(L)'
;MLWRAAWLDGHTGHVPDELMKARGPEHFSVHAEKFVGSTIVATDDDELLGLVVLAEDTGEVVQLAVDRAARGFGVGGALLRCAEERLSGRHRKAHLAVVPGNTRARRFYEFHGWRDEGPTVYRAPSTAGPIEVPVHRYTQVLG
;
A
#
# COMPACT_ATOMS: atom_id res chain seq x y z
N MET A 1 -13.42 -2.31 -8.92
CA MET A 1 -12.06 -1.74 -9.00
C MET A 1 -11.17 -2.41 -7.96
N LEU A 2 -10.07 -3.03 -8.41
CA LEU A 2 -9.16 -3.86 -7.60
C LEU A 2 -8.64 -3.13 -6.35
N TRP A 3 -8.10 -1.91 -6.52
CA TRP A 3 -7.54 -1.15 -5.40
C TRP A 3 -8.58 -0.92 -4.30
N ARG A 4 -9.79 -0.46 -4.64
CA ARG A 4 -10.85 -0.24 -3.64
C ARG A 4 -11.19 -1.53 -2.87
N ALA A 5 -11.33 -2.66 -3.57
CA ALA A 5 -11.65 -3.94 -2.94
C ALA A 5 -10.54 -4.37 -1.97
N ALA A 6 -9.28 -4.33 -2.41
CA ALA A 6 -8.13 -4.67 -1.58
C ALA A 6 -7.96 -3.71 -0.39
N TRP A 7 -8.27 -2.43 -0.57
CA TRP A 7 -8.23 -1.44 0.51
C TRP A 7 -9.29 -1.75 1.58
N LEU A 8 -10.54 -2.02 1.18
CA LEU A 8 -11.61 -2.38 2.11
C LEU A 8 -11.30 -3.67 2.88
N ASP A 9 -10.74 -4.70 2.22
CA ASP A 9 -10.31 -5.95 2.83
C ASP A 9 -9.33 -5.75 4.01
N GLY A 10 -8.47 -4.74 3.93
CA GLY A 10 -7.42 -4.49 4.92
C GLY A 10 -7.78 -3.45 5.99
N HIS A 11 -8.78 -2.61 5.75
CA HIS A 11 -9.03 -1.41 6.57
C HIS A 11 -10.42 -1.39 7.23
N THR A 12 -11.39 -2.19 6.76
CA THR A 12 -12.73 -2.24 7.38
C THR A 12 -12.65 -2.64 8.84
N GLY A 13 -13.12 -1.78 9.75
CA GLY A 13 -13.04 -1.99 11.20
C GLY A 13 -11.65 -1.75 11.82
N HIS A 14 -10.69 -1.23 11.04
CA HIS A 14 -9.30 -0.99 11.49
C HIS A 14 -8.81 0.45 11.30
N VAL A 15 -9.65 1.32 10.74
CA VAL A 15 -9.36 2.74 10.54
C VAL A 15 -10.49 3.61 11.09
N PRO A 16 -10.25 4.91 11.35
CA PRO A 16 -11.31 5.85 11.72
C PRO A 16 -12.43 5.91 10.67
N ASP A 17 -13.67 6.08 11.13
CA ASP A 17 -14.86 6.20 10.25
C ASP A 17 -14.75 7.37 9.27
N GLU A 18 -14.11 8.45 9.70
CA GLU A 18 -13.80 9.61 8.86
C GLU A 18 -12.91 9.23 7.67
N LEU A 19 -11.94 8.32 7.85
CA LEU A 19 -11.14 7.82 6.74
C LEU A 19 -11.97 6.94 5.80
N MET A 20 -12.84 6.08 6.36
CA MET A 20 -13.77 5.28 5.54
C MET A 20 -14.65 6.16 4.66
N LYS A 21 -15.16 7.27 5.21
CA LYS A 21 -15.95 8.27 4.46
C LYS A 21 -15.10 8.98 3.40
N ALA A 22 -13.88 9.38 3.75
CA ALA A 22 -12.95 10.05 2.83
C ALA A 22 -12.45 9.15 1.68
N ARG A 23 -12.51 7.83 1.86
CA ARG A 23 -12.16 6.81 0.86
C ARG A 23 -13.43 6.22 0.21
N GLY A 24 -14.37 7.07 -0.16
CA GLY A 24 -15.54 6.71 -0.96
C GLY A 24 -15.18 6.14 -2.35
N PRO A 25 -16.13 5.56 -3.11
CA PRO A 25 -15.86 4.94 -4.41
C PRO A 25 -15.10 5.86 -5.39
N GLU A 26 -15.52 7.12 -5.49
CA GLU A 26 -14.95 8.12 -6.41
C GLU A 26 -13.49 8.46 -6.08
N HIS A 27 -13.10 8.39 -4.80
CA HIS A 27 -11.73 8.64 -4.36
C HIS A 27 -10.75 7.78 -5.15
N PHE A 28 -11.05 6.49 -5.30
CA PHE A 28 -10.15 5.55 -5.94
C PHE A 28 -10.00 5.82 -7.43
N SER A 29 -11.08 6.12 -8.15
CA SER A 29 -11.01 6.47 -9.57
C SER A 29 -10.22 7.76 -9.81
N VAL A 30 -10.52 8.82 -9.04
CA VAL A 30 -9.83 10.11 -9.17
C VAL A 30 -8.32 9.99 -8.85
N HIS A 31 -7.97 9.17 -7.85
CA HIS A 31 -6.57 9.00 -7.48
C HIS A 31 -5.83 8.03 -8.39
N ALA A 32 -6.51 7.06 -9.02
CA ALA A 32 -5.88 6.17 -9.99
C ALA A 32 -5.26 6.98 -11.13
N GLU A 33 -5.98 7.95 -11.70
CA GLU A 33 -5.48 8.85 -12.75
C GLU A 33 -4.25 9.65 -12.29
N LYS A 34 -4.27 10.18 -11.05
CA LYS A 34 -3.16 10.95 -10.49
C LYS A 34 -1.91 10.11 -10.25
N PHE A 35 -2.09 8.84 -9.85
CA PHE A 35 -0.99 7.95 -9.49
C PHE A 35 -0.51 7.07 -10.64
N VAL A 36 -1.04 7.19 -11.86
CA VAL A 36 -0.60 6.37 -13.01
C VAL A 36 0.91 6.37 -13.16
N GLY A 37 1.54 7.55 -13.08
CA GLY A 37 3.00 7.70 -13.25
C GLY A 37 3.84 7.09 -12.12
N SER A 38 3.24 6.74 -10.99
CA SER A 38 3.91 6.12 -9.83
C SER A 38 3.33 4.75 -9.46
N THR A 39 2.53 4.17 -10.36
CA THR A 39 1.92 2.85 -10.17
C THR A 39 2.62 1.81 -11.03
N ILE A 40 2.99 0.69 -10.42
CA ILE A 40 3.41 -0.52 -11.12
C ILE A 40 2.26 -1.52 -11.01
N VAL A 41 1.92 -2.17 -12.13
CA VAL A 41 0.86 -3.19 -12.19
C VAL A 41 1.45 -4.56 -12.48
N ALA A 42 0.81 -5.59 -11.96
CA ALA A 42 1.05 -6.98 -12.33
C ALA A 42 -0.12 -7.44 -13.20
N THR A 43 0.19 -8.00 -14.37
CA THR A 43 -0.80 -8.53 -15.31
C THR A 43 -0.45 -9.95 -15.74
N ASP A 44 -1.48 -10.71 -16.10
CA ASP A 44 -1.39 -11.93 -16.88
C ASP A 44 -2.22 -11.70 -18.15
N ASP A 45 -1.55 -11.53 -19.28
CA ASP A 45 -2.10 -10.90 -20.49
C ASP A 45 -2.83 -9.57 -20.17
N ASP A 46 -4.14 -9.50 -20.42
CA ASP A 46 -5.01 -8.34 -20.16
C ASP A 46 -5.62 -8.35 -18.75
N GLU A 47 -5.38 -9.40 -17.95
CA GLU A 47 -5.93 -9.53 -16.61
C GLU A 47 -5.07 -8.79 -15.58
N LEU A 48 -5.67 -7.83 -14.87
CA LEU A 48 -5.00 -7.10 -13.78
C LEU A 48 -4.99 -7.92 -12.49
N LEU A 49 -3.82 -8.42 -12.11
CA LEU A 49 -3.62 -9.25 -10.92
C LEU A 49 -3.31 -8.44 -9.66
N GLY A 50 -2.76 -7.23 -9.82
CA GLY A 50 -2.39 -6.40 -8.68
C GLY A 50 -1.70 -5.11 -9.09
N LEU A 51 -1.44 -4.27 -8.10
CA LEU A 51 -0.73 -3.01 -8.25
C LEU A 51 0.03 -2.63 -6.99
N VAL A 52 1.04 -1.79 -7.18
CA VAL A 52 1.73 -1.06 -6.12
C VAL A 52 1.83 0.41 -6.52
N VAL A 53 1.50 1.30 -5.60
CA VAL A 53 1.62 2.76 -5.74
C VAL A 53 2.77 3.25 -4.88
N LEU A 54 3.64 4.06 -5.46
CA LEU A 54 4.83 4.59 -4.80
C LEU A 54 4.75 6.10 -4.65
N ALA A 55 5.34 6.61 -3.56
CA ALA A 55 5.75 8.00 -3.43
C ALA A 55 7.28 8.03 -3.53
N GLU A 56 7.79 8.14 -4.76
CA GLU A 56 9.24 8.07 -5.05
C GLU A 56 10.05 9.25 -4.45
N ASP A 57 9.40 10.32 -4.02
CA ASP A 57 10.01 11.47 -3.36
C ASP A 57 10.36 11.17 -1.89
N THR A 58 9.52 10.37 -1.23
CA THR A 58 9.66 10.03 0.21
C THR A 58 10.18 8.62 0.45
N GLY A 59 10.16 7.75 -0.57
CA GLY A 59 10.53 6.34 -0.42
C GLY A 59 9.39 5.48 0.15
N GLU A 60 8.14 5.93 0.01
CA GLU A 60 6.98 5.23 0.56
C GLU A 60 6.36 4.26 -0.44
N VAL A 61 6.08 3.03 0.02
CA VAL A 61 5.09 2.16 -0.62
C VAL A 61 3.71 2.55 -0.08
N VAL A 62 3.01 3.38 -0.85
CA VAL A 62 1.73 4.00 -0.45
C VAL A 62 0.61 2.98 -0.42
N GLN A 63 0.59 2.10 -1.43
CA GLN A 63 -0.42 1.05 -1.54
C GLN A 63 0.20 -0.17 -2.19
N LEU A 64 -0.08 -1.34 -1.62
CA LEU A 64 0.08 -2.62 -2.32
C LEU A 64 -1.26 -3.35 -2.30
N ALA A 65 -1.73 -3.77 -3.46
CA ALA A 65 -3.04 -4.41 -3.62
C ALA A 65 -2.91 -5.57 -4.61
N VAL A 66 -3.44 -6.73 -4.21
CA VAL A 66 -3.47 -7.93 -5.04
C VAL A 66 -4.91 -8.40 -5.12
N ASP A 67 -5.34 -8.76 -6.33
CA ASP A 67 -6.64 -9.36 -6.56
C ASP A 67 -6.83 -10.58 -5.67
N ARG A 68 -8.06 -10.80 -5.19
CA ARG A 68 -8.34 -11.90 -4.27
C ARG A 68 -8.02 -13.26 -4.90
N ALA A 69 -8.32 -13.46 -6.19
CA ALA A 69 -8.05 -14.70 -6.91
C ALA A 69 -6.55 -14.93 -7.14
N ALA A 70 -5.76 -13.87 -7.24
CA ALA A 70 -4.32 -13.92 -7.48
C ALA A 70 -3.46 -14.05 -6.20
N ARG A 71 -4.08 -14.08 -5.01
CA ARG A 71 -3.35 -14.25 -3.74
C ARG A 71 -2.80 -15.67 -3.60
N GLY A 72 -1.59 -15.78 -3.05
CA GLY A 72 -0.90 -17.06 -2.88
C GLY A 72 -0.05 -17.50 -4.07
N PHE A 73 -0.13 -16.79 -5.20
CA PHE A 73 0.64 -17.07 -6.42
C PHE A 73 1.89 -16.18 -6.59
N GLY A 74 2.35 -15.53 -5.51
CA GLY A 74 3.58 -14.72 -5.53
C GLY A 74 3.45 -13.30 -6.09
N VAL A 75 2.28 -12.89 -6.61
CA VAL A 75 2.06 -11.55 -7.19
C VAL A 75 2.45 -10.41 -6.26
N GLY A 76 2.04 -10.48 -4.98
CA GLY A 76 2.38 -9.44 -4.00
C GLY A 76 3.90 -9.32 -3.78
N GLY A 77 4.61 -10.45 -3.73
CA GLY A 77 6.07 -10.46 -3.57
C GLY A 77 6.79 -9.89 -4.80
N ALA A 78 6.28 -10.20 -6.00
CA ALA A 78 6.82 -9.63 -7.23
C ALA A 78 6.65 -8.10 -7.28
N LEU A 79 5.45 -7.60 -6.96
CA LEU A 79 5.18 -6.16 -6.87
C LEU A 79 6.04 -5.46 -5.81
N LEU A 80 6.20 -6.08 -4.63
CA LEU A 80 7.01 -5.51 -3.55
C LEU A 80 8.49 -5.42 -3.95
N ARG A 81 9.02 -6.43 -4.62
CA ARG A 81 10.40 -6.40 -5.15
C ARG A 81 10.57 -5.30 -6.21
N CYS A 82 9.63 -5.17 -7.14
CA CYS A 82 9.67 -4.08 -8.13
C CYS A 82 9.60 -2.70 -7.46
N ALA A 83 8.85 -2.56 -6.37
CA ALA A 83 8.83 -1.33 -5.58
C ALA A 83 10.19 -1.05 -4.94
N GLU A 84 10.83 -2.04 -4.33
CA GLU A 84 12.16 -1.90 -3.74
C GLU A 84 13.21 -1.51 -4.77
N GLU A 85 13.23 -2.16 -5.94
CA GLU A 85 14.11 -1.84 -7.07
C GLU A 85 13.88 -0.41 -7.60
N ARG A 86 12.61 0.02 -7.68
CA ARG A 86 12.27 1.36 -8.14
C ARG A 86 12.73 2.44 -7.15
N LEU A 87 12.63 2.15 -5.85
CA LEU A 87 12.99 3.09 -4.79
C LEU A 87 14.50 3.13 -4.51
N SER A 88 15.24 2.03 -4.74
CA SER A 88 16.68 1.95 -4.43
C SER A 88 17.52 2.92 -5.25
N GLY A 89 17.04 3.31 -6.44
CA GLY A 89 17.69 4.33 -7.27
C GLY A 89 17.74 5.74 -6.63
N ARG A 90 16.99 5.98 -5.55
CA ARG A 90 16.89 7.30 -4.89
C ARG A 90 16.97 7.25 -3.37
N HIS A 91 16.66 6.11 -2.76
CA HIS A 91 16.54 5.96 -1.32
C HIS A 91 17.40 4.83 -0.80
N ARG A 92 17.98 5.01 0.39
CA ARG A 92 18.68 3.94 1.13
C ARG A 92 17.71 3.03 1.88
N LYS A 93 16.48 3.50 2.11
CA LYS A 93 15.48 2.85 2.96
C LYS A 93 14.10 3.16 2.40
N ALA A 94 13.27 2.14 2.24
CA ALA A 94 11.85 2.29 1.95
C ALA A 94 11.03 2.16 3.23
N HIS A 95 9.83 2.71 3.22
CA HIS A 95 8.89 2.58 4.32
C HIS A 95 7.45 2.39 3.86
N LEU A 96 6.60 1.88 4.76
CA LEU A 96 5.16 1.80 4.58
C LEU A 96 4.44 1.84 5.92
N ALA A 97 3.13 2.09 5.88
CA ALA A 97 2.26 2.15 7.05
C ALA A 97 1.22 1.04 6.98
N VAL A 98 1.04 0.29 8.07
CA VAL A 98 0.05 -0.80 8.15
C VAL A 98 -0.81 -0.62 9.39
N VAL A 99 -2.13 -0.64 9.25
CA VAL A 99 -3.02 -0.64 10.42
C VAL A 99 -2.78 -1.89 11.29
N PRO A 100 -2.78 -1.77 12.63
CA PRO A 100 -2.40 -2.89 13.51
C PRO A 100 -3.25 -4.15 13.29
N GLY A 101 -4.54 -3.96 12.95
CA GLY A 101 -5.51 -5.04 12.71
C GLY A 101 -5.29 -5.82 11.42
N ASN A 102 -4.52 -5.29 10.45
CA ASN A 102 -4.22 -5.98 9.19
C ASN A 102 -3.07 -6.99 9.36
N THR A 103 -3.30 -7.98 10.20
CA THR A 103 -2.33 -9.03 10.57
C THR A 103 -1.82 -9.81 9.35
N ARG A 104 -2.64 -9.96 8.31
CA ARG A 104 -2.24 -10.57 7.04
C ARG A 104 -1.13 -9.77 6.34
N ALA A 105 -1.31 -8.46 6.19
CA ALA A 105 -0.31 -7.61 5.56
C ALA A 105 0.97 -7.54 6.39
N ARG A 106 0.85 -7.46 7.72
CA ARG A 106 2.01 -7.47 8.63
C ARG A 106 2.88 -8.72 8.45
N ARG A 107 2.27 -9.91 8.49
CA ARG A 107 2.96 -11.19 8.23
C ARG A 107 3.59 -11.25 6.84
N PHE A 108 2.92 -10.68 5.83
CA PHE A 108 3.44 -10.61 4.47
C PHE A 108 4.71 -9.77 4.40
N TYR A 109 4.72 -8.56 4.99
CA TYR A 109 5.91 -7.70 4.98
C TYR A 109 7.06 -8.31 5.78
N GLU A 110 6.79 -8.88 6.96
CA GLU A 110 7.78 -9.59 7.78
C GLU A 110 8.40 -10.77 7.03
N PHE A 111 7.58 -11.55 6.31
CA PHE A 111 8.06 -12.64 5.46
C PHE A 111 9.00 -12.15 4.34
N HIS A 112 8.75 -10.96 3.80
CA HIS A 112 9.62 -10.31 2.82
C HIS A 112 10.77 -9.49 3.44
N GLY A 113 11.05 -9.67 4.74
CA GLY A 113 12.21 -9.09 5.41
C GLY A 113 12.05 -7.64 5.87
N TRP A 114 10.86 -7.05 5.71
CA TRP A 114 10.56 -5.73 6.26
C TRP A 114 10.48 -5.79 7.78
N ARG A 115 10.96 -4.74 8.44
CA ARG A 115 11.03 -4.67 9.91
C ARG A 115 9.95 -3.74 10.46
N ASP A 116 9.20 -4.21 11.46
CA ASP A 116 8.27 -3.40 12.23
C ASP A 116 9.07 -2.48 13.19
N GLU A 117 9.04 -1.17 12.95
CA GLU A 117 9.65 -0.15 13.81
C GLU A 117 8.70 0.32 14.93
N GLY A 118 7.52 -0.29 15.02
CA GLY A 118 6.54 -0.04 16.08
C GLY A 118 5.41 0.92 15.68
N PRO A 119 4.54 1.23 16.65
CA PRO A 119 3.37 2.05 16.42
C PRO A 119 3.73 3.51 16.12
N THR A 120 2.99 4.11 15.20
CA THR A 120 3.07 5.53 14.85
C THR A 120 1.70 6.03 14.35
N VAL A 121 1.63 7.30 13.94
CA VAL A 121 0.44 7.91 13.38
C VAL A 121 0.69 8.27 11.92
N TYR A 122 -0.09 7.68 11.01
CA TYR A 122 -0.11 8.08 9.62
C TYR A 122 -1.12 9.21 9.41
N ARG A 123 -0.71 10.28 8.74
CA ARG A 123 -1.56 11.43 8.44
C ARG A 123 -2.12 11.30 7.04
N ALA A 124 -3.24 10.58 6.93
CA ALA A 124 -3.88 10.30 5.65
C ALA A 124 -4.50 11.57 5.03
N PRO A 125 -4.15 11.97 3.80
CA PRO A 125 -4.73 13.15 3.17
C PRO A 125 -6.24 13.01 2.96
N SER A 126 -6.99 14.08 3.23
CA SER A 126 -8.41 14.22 2.91
C SER A 126 -8.72 15.67 2.51
N THR A 127 -9.91 15.92 1.96
CA THR A 127 -10.37 17.26 1.59
C THR A 127 -10.59 18.19 2.79
N ALA A 128 -10.85 17.63 3.97
CA ALA A 128 -11.04 18.39 5.21
C ALA A 128 -9.72 18.57 6.02
N GLY A 129 -8.60 18.11 5.48
CA GLY A 129 -7.30 18.05 6.17
C GLY A 129 -6.86 16.62 6.49
N PRO A 130 -5.64 16.42 7.03
CA PRO A 130 -5.14 15.09 7.32
C PRO A 130 -5.95 14.39 8.42
N ILE A 131 -6.25 13.11 8.19
CA ILE A 131 -6.89 12.22 9.17
C ILE A 131 -5.79 11.39 9.85
N GLU A 132 -5.75 11.39 11.17
CA GLU A 132 -4.77 10.62 11.94
C GLU A 132 -5.18 9.15 12.06
N VAL A 133 -4.31 8.26 11.60
CA VAL A 133 -4.56 6.81 11.56
C VAL A 133 -3.48 6.12 12.39
N PRO A 134 -3.83 5.42 13.49
CA PRO A 134 -2.90 4.56 14.19
C PRO A 134 -2.42 3.43 13.27
N VAL A 135 -1.11 3.33 13.09
CA VAL A 135 -0.46 2.34 12.23
C VAL A 135 0.80 1.80 12.87
N HIS A 136 1.37 0.74 12.30
CA HIS A 136 2.75 0.35 12.47
C HIS A 136 3.58 0.84 11.28
N ARG A 137 4.79 1.31 11.56
CA ARG A 137 5.76 1.68 10.53
C ARG A 137 6.61 0.48 10.19
N TYR A 138 6.54 0.01 8.96
CA TYR A 138 7.46 -1.01 8.45
C TYR A 138 8.51 -0.39 7.56
N THR A 139 9.74 -0.90 7.64
CA THR A 139 10.84 -0.39 6.83
C THR A 139 11.73 -1.49 6.26
N GLN A 140 12.37 -1.17 5.14
CA GLN A 140 13.32 -2.03 4.46
C GLN A 140 14.56 -1.24 4.04
N VAL A 141 15.76 -1.79 4.29
CA VAL A 141 17.00 -1.21 3.76
C VAL A 141 17.12 -1.63 2.30
N LEU A 142 17.32 -0.65 1.42
CA LEU A 142 17.44 -0.88 -0.02
C LEU A 142 18.92 -1.03 -0.38
N GLY A 143 19.21 -2.04 -1.21
CA GLY A 143 20.55 -2.36 -1.72
C GLY A 143 20.99 -1.47 -2.88
#